data_AF-A0AAV8Z0T7-F1
#
_entry.id   AF-A0AAV8Z0T7-F1
#
_cell.length_a   1.000
_cell.length_b   1.000
_cell.length_c   1.000
_cell.angle_alpha   90.00
_cell.angle_beta   90.00
_cell.angle_gamma   90.00
#
_symmetry.space_group_name_H-M   'P 1'
#
loop_
_entity.id
_entity.type
_entity.pdbx_description
1 polymer ?
#
loop_
_entity_poly.entity_id
_entity_poly.type
_entity_poly.pdbx_seq_one_letter_code
_entity_poly.pdbx_strand_id
1 'polypeptide(L)'
;MSKRCEEDPPPEYTEKFLVVGIITSEAFQKCRFIVNKLYNCFPDLYEVPDIRPMLNVEFTEYLIKIQRKYGNGIWSLQKAVVVFLNEKYLGDDEALMKHLSKKYRFSFSQDWYELGKCHLTEYLGNIMRKFRQLAYVTVSINSRVIGAMLFELYNDLVPLACENFMLRCKLQIGGYVGAPIHRIVKNGWIQCGGFNLQETKMPCENYVVPHNRRGVLSMCNSRRHRDNTTQFFITLVPASWMDHNYVAFGQLIQGAEILKRIEEVPTDYQQAPKDSIEICKAGELVFNPPPDFISEEEFDKFQHIEPTTLLDSLIGPPMGTSDSTFSMSKFLMGLYGLKTDIQNYLPVSPPQYVLQEEDYNLRQ
;
A
#
# COMPACT_ATOMS: atom_id res chain seq x y z
N MET A 1 39.20 -53.37 -1.32
CA MET A 1 37.91 -53.18 -2.02
C MET A 1 37.04 -52.31 -1.13
N SER A 2 36.97 -51.02 -1.46
CA SER A 2 36.11 -50.05 -0.77
C SER A 2 34.66 -50.38 -1.10
N LYS A 3 33.81 -50.60 -0.09
CA LYS A 3 32.37 -50.74 -0.28
C LYS A 3 31.86 -49.40 -0.80
N ARG A 4 31.44 -49.37 -2.07
CA ARG A 4 30.65 -48.28 -2.62
C ARG A 4 29.42 -48.14 -1.72
N CYS A 5 29.22 -46.96 -1.16
CA CYS A 5 27.92 -46.58 -0.63
C CYS A 5 26.92 -46.72 -1.78
N GLU A 6 25.96 -47.62 -1.63
CA GLU A 6 24.77 -47.64 -2.48
C GLU A 6 24.05 -46.32 -2.21
N GLU A 7 24.02 -45.45 -3.21
CA GLU A 7 23.14 -44.29 -3.21
C GLU A 7 21.71 -44.83 -3.28
N ASP A 8 20.93 -44.57 -2.24
CA ASP A 8 19.50 -44.88 -2.24
C ASP A 8 18.86 -44.27 -3.51
N PRO A 9 17.93 -44.98 -4.16
CA PRO A 9 17.25 -44.45 -5.34
C PRO A 9 16.61 -43.08 -4.99
N PRO A 10 16.67 -42.09 -5.89
CA PRO A 10 16.06 -40.80 -5.64
C PRO A 10 14.58 -40.99 -5.29
N PRO A 11 14.05 -40.25 -4.30
CA PRO A 11 12.69 -40.44 -3.85
C PRO A 11 11.71 -40.29 -5.01
N GLU A 12 10.71 -41.17 -5.04
CA GLU A 12 9.74 -41.31 -6.12
C GLU A 12 8.89 -40.04 -6.36
N TYR A 13 8.89 -39.10 -5.41
CA TYR A 13 8.19 -37.81 -5.50
C TYR A 13 8.99 -36.68 -4.83
N THR A 14 9.19 -35.58 -5.56
CA THR A 14 9.69 -34.32 -5.02
C THR A 14 8.61 -33.59 -4.22
N GLU A 15 9.01 -32.93 -3.13
CA GLU A 15 8.11 -32.13 -2.30
C GLU A 15 7.99 -30.70 -2.85
N LYS A 16 6.76 -30.24 -3.07
CA LYS A 16 6.48 -28.88 -3.55
C LYS A 16 5.71 -28.08 -2.50
N PHE A 17 6.28 -26.95 -2.10
CA PHE A 17 5.62 -26.00 -1.22
C PHE A 17 4.87 -24.92 -1.99
N LEU A 18 3.69 -24.56 -1.50
CA LEU A 18 3.00 -23.31 -1.81
C LEU A 18 2.89 -22.49 -0.54
N VAL A 19 3.41 -21.26 -0.55
CA VAL A 19 3.38 -20.34 0.59
C VAL A 19 2.63 -19.08 0.16
N VAL A 20 1.53 -18.78 0.84
CA VAL A 20 0.71 -17.60 0.59
C VAL A 20 0.58 -16.80 1.88
N GLY A 21 0.91 -15.51 1.88
CA GLY A 21 0.87 -14.74 3.11
C GLY A 21 1.05 -13.24 2.91
N ILE A 22 0.80 -12.48 3.97
CA ILE A 22 1.02 -11.03 3.98
C ILE A 22 2.52 -10.77 3.84
N ILE A 23 2.90 -10.00 2.82
CA ILE A 23 4.28 -9.76 2.42
C ILE A 23 5.16 -9.23 3.54
N THR A 24 4.60 -8.40 4.43
CA THR A 24 5.33 -7.78 5.54
C THR A 24 5.35 -8.63 6.81
N SER A 25 4.61 -9.74 6.85
CA SER A 25 4.48 -10.54 8.06
C SER A 25 5.71 -11.42 8.31
N GLU A 26 6.12 -11.49 9.58
CA GLU A 26 7.21 -12.37 10.03
C GLU A 26 6.97 -13.82 9.61
N ALA A 27 5.77 -14.33 9.86
CA ALA A 27 5.40 -15.71 9.56
C ALA A 27 5.56 -16.04 8.06
N PHE A 28 5.16 -15.12 7.18
CA PHE A 28 5.35 -15.27 5.74
C PHE A 28 6.83 -15.22 5.34
N GLN A 29 7.59 -14.24 5.85
CA GLN A 29 9.01 -14.09 5.51
C GLN A 29 9.83 -15.29 5.97
N LYS A 30 9.52 -15.83 7.15
CA LYS A 30 10.11 -17.06 7.68
C LYS A 30 9.80 -18.27 6.79
N CYS A 31 8.54 -18.47 6.41
CA CYS A 31 8.16 -19.55 5.48
C CYS A 31 8.88 -19.41 4.13
N ARG A 32 8.82 -18.22 3.52
CA ARG A 32 9.50 -17.88 2.26
C ARG A 32 10.99 -18.18 2.33
N PHE A 33 11.67 -17.78 3.39
CA PHE A 33 13.09 -18.02 3.57
C PHE A 33 13.40 -19.52 3.64
N ILE A 34 12.63 -20.25 4.46
CA ILE A 34 12.83 -21.69 4.69
C ILE A 34 12.63 -22.48 3.39
N VAL A 35 11.50 -22.30 2.70
CA VAL A 35 11.20 -23.11 1.50
C VAL A 35 12.19 -22.82 0.36
N ASN A 36 12.65 -21.57 0.21
CA ASN A 36 13.71 -21.24 -0.75
C ASN A 36 15.05 -21.89 -0.35
N LYS A 37 15.40 -21.91 0.93
CA LYS A 37 16.62 -22.58 1.41
C LYS A 37 16.56 -24.09 1.20
N LEU A 38 15.41 -24.73 1.43
CA LEU A 38 15.23 -26.16 1.18
C LEU A 38 15.45 -26.50 -0.30
N TYR A 39 14.81 -25.76 -1.21
CA TYR A 39 15.02 -25.92 -2.65
C TYR A 39 16.49 -25.74 -3.04
N ASN A 40 17.14 -24.67 -2.57
CA ASN A 40 18.53 -24.38 -2.92
C ASN A 40 19.54 -25.40 -2.35
N CYS A 41 19.28 -25.97 -1.18
CA CYS A 41 20.17 -26.95 -0.55
C CYS A 41 19.90 -28.39 -0.99
N PHE A 42 18.66 -28.72 -1.34
CA PHE A 42 18.22 -30.07 -1.66
C PHE A 42 17.32 -30.09 -2.91
N PRO A 43 17.85 -29.72 -4.09
CA PRO A 43 17.05 -29.59 -5.31
C PRO A 43 16.45 -30.92 -5.79
N ASP A 44 17.04 -32.06 -5.42
CA ASP A 44 16.51 -33.39 -5.76
C ASP A 44 15.33 -33.83 -4.86
N LEU A 45 15.15 -33.16 -3.72
CA LEU A 45 14.07 -33.46 -2.77
C LEU A 45 12.92 -32.47 -2.85
N TYR A 46 13.19 -31.22 -3.27
CA TYR A 46 12.21 -30.15 -3.30
C TYR A 46 12.13 -29.51 -4.68
N GLU A 47 10.90 -29.29 -5.16
CA GLU A 47 10.67 -28.44 -6.33
C GLU A 47 10.82 -26.96 -5.99
N VAL A 48 10.94 -26.13 -7.03
CA VAL A 48 10.81 -24.68 -6.91
C VAL A 48 9.51 -24.34 -6.17
N PRO A 49 9.56 -23.65 -5.02
CA PRO A 49 8.37 -23.32 -4.26
C PRO A 49 7.52 -22.27 -4.98
N ASP A 50 6.20 -22.39 -4.89
CA ASP A 50 5.26 -21.35 -5.33
C ASP A 50 5.05 -20.37 -4.17
N ILE A 51 5.59 -19.16 -4.30
CA ILE A 51 5.53 -18.13 -3.25
C ILE A 51 4.65 -17.00 -3.73
N ARG A 52 3.52 -16.79 -3.05
CA ARG A 52 2.52 -15.79 -3.38
C ARG A 52 2.48 -14.72 -2.28
N PRO A 53 3.33 -13.69 -2.37
CA PRO A 53 3.19 -12.53 -1.49
C PRO A 53 1.84 -11.87 -1.77
N MET A 54 1.13 -11.53 -0.71
CA MET A 54 -0.13 -10.81 -0.78
C MET A 54 -0.04 -9.55 0.07
N LEU A 55 -0.80 -8.54 -0.33
CA LEU A 55 -1.04 -7.38 0.50
C LEU A 55 -2.10 -7.70 1.57
N ASN A 56 -2.18 -6.90 2.63
CA ASN A 56 -3.15 -7.11 3.71
C ASN A 56 -4.61 -7.14 3.22
N VAL A 57 -4.95 -6.26 2.26
CA VAL A 57 -6.27 -6.20 1.62
C VAL A 57 -6.58 -7.53 0.91
N GLU A 58 -5.66 -8.01 0.08
CA GLU A 58 -5.83 -9.20 -0.75
C GLU A 58 -5.87 -10.49 0.10
N PHE A 59 -5.02 -10.56 1.12
CA PHE A 59 -4.92 -11.73 1.98
C PHE A 59 -6.22 -11.99 2.75
N THR A 60 -6.94 -10.93 3.14
CA THR A 60 -8.25 -11.06 3.80
C THR A 60 -9.27 -11.75 2.90
N GLU A 61 -9.34 -11.36 1.62
CA GLU A 61 -10.22 -12.00 0.65
C GLU A 61 -9.80 -13.44 0.34
N TYR A 62 -8.49 -13.67 0.26
CA TYR A 62 -7.92 -15.00 0.06
C TYR A 62 -8.31 -15.94 1.20
N LEU A 63 -8.18 -15.52 2.46
CA LEU A 63 -8.56 -16.30 3.64
C LEU A 63 -10.01 -16.76 3.58
N ILE A 64 -10.95 -15.85 3.25
CA ILE A 64 -12.38 -16.20 3.14
C ILE A 64 -12.60 -17.29 2.06
N LYS A 65 -11.91 -17.20 0.92
CA LYS A 65 -12.03 -18.18 -0.17
C LYS A 65 -11.49 -19.55 0.25
N ILE A 66 -10.31 -19.60 0.89
CA ILE A 66 -9.72 -20.88 1.30
C ILE A 66 -10.48 -21.51 2.48
N GLN A 67 -11.03 -20.72 3.40
CA GLN A 67 -11.86 -21.22 4.50
C GLN A 67 -13.12 -21.93 3.99
N ARG A 68 -13.75 -21.39 2.94
CA ARG A 68 -14.87 -22.04 2.25
C ARG A 68 -14.46 -23.35 1.55
N LYS A 69 -13.24 -23.42 1.01
CA LYS A 69 -12.75 -24.58 0.25
C LYS A 69 -12.30 -25.73 1.14
N TYR A 70 -11.56 -25.46 2.22
CA TYR A 70 -10.90 -26.49 3.04
C TYR A 70 -11.55 -26.72 4.41
N GLY A 71 -12.51 -25.88 4.84
CA GLY A 71 -13.25 -26.08 6.08
C GLY A 71 -12.43 -25.90 7.36
N ASN A 72 -12.88 -26.54 8.46
CA ASN A 72 -12.53 -26.27 9.86
C ASN A 72 -11.03 -26.11 10.19
N GLY A 73 -10.11 -26.77 9.45
CA GLY A 73 -8.67 -26.66 9.69
C GLY A 73 -8.05 -25.28 9.39
N ILE A 74 -8.71 -24.46 8.57
CA ILE A 74 -8.25 -23.09 8.25
C ILE A 74 -8.92 -22.04 9.15
N TRP A 75 -10.05 -22.35 9.78
CA TRP A 75 -10.72 -21.43 10.71
C TRP A 75 -9.90 -21.14 11.96
N SER A 76 -8.97 -22.03 12.32
CA SER A 76 -8.04 -21.84 13.42
C SER A 76 -6.77 -21.10 13.03
N LEU A 77 -6.63 -20.62 11.78
CA LEU A 77 -5.43 -19.91 11.35
C LEU A 77 -5.35 -18.55 12.06
N GLN A 78 -4.31 -18.38 12.87
CA GLN A 78 -4.07 -17.14 13.63
C GLN A 78 -3.02 -16.24 12.97
N LYS A 79 -2.18 -16.81 12.09
CA LYS A 79 -1.05 -16.13 11.47
C LYS A 79 -1.37 -15.69 10.04
N ALA A 80 -0.67 -14.66 9.58
CA ALA A 80 -0.82 -14.07 8.26
C ALA A 80 -0.13 -14.86 7.13
N VAL A 81 -0.09 -16.19 7.24
CA VAL A 81 0.53 -17.09 6.26
C VAL A 81 -0.21 -18.43 6.21
N VAL A 82 -0.26 -19.02 5.02
CA VAL A 82 -0.85 -20.32 4.72
C VAL A 82 0.15 -21.12 3.90
N VAL A 83 0.47 -22.32 4.35
CA VAL A 83 1.42 -23.23 3.72
C VAL A 83 0.69 -24.48 3.24
N PHE A 84 0.99 -24.89 2.01
CA PHE A 84 0.58 -26.16 1.43
C PHE A 84 1.82 -26.97 1.05
N LEU A 85 1.73 -28.28 1.19
CA LEU A 85 2.72 -29.25 0.73
C LEU A 85 2.01 -30.23 -0.22
N ASN A 86 2.47 -30.29 -1.47
CA ASN A 86 1.88 -31.13 -2.51
C ASN A 86 0.35 -30.93 -2.60
N GLU A 87 -0.06 -29.65 -2.69
CA GLU A 87 -1.46 -29.19 -2.74
C GLU A 87 -2.34 -29.47 -1.49
N LYS A 88 -1.78 -30.15 -0.48
CA LYS A 88 -2.45 -30.41 0.79
C LYS A 88 -2.13 -29.31 1.79
N TYR A 89 -3.16 -28.84 2.49
CA TYR A 89 -3.02 -27.83 3.52
C TYR A 89 -2.12 -28.37 4.65
N LEU A 90 -1.03 -27.64 4.92
CA LEU A 90 -0.07 -27.99 5.98
C LEU A 90 -0.36 -27.19 7.25
N GLY A 91 -0.64 -25.89 7.13
CA GLY A 91 -0.87 -24.98 8.26
C GLY A 91 -0.20 -23.62 8.05
N ASP A 92 0.35 -23.05 9.12
CA ASP A 92 1.11 -21.81 9.16
C ASP A 92 2.64 -22.06 9.29
N ASP A 93 3.40 -21.05 9.74
CA ASP A 93 4.84 -21.17 9.93
C ASP A 93 5.21 -22.17 11.04
N GLU A 94 4.43 -22.28 12.11
CA GLU A 94 4.67 -23.25 13.18
C GLU A 94 4.45 -24.68 12.67
N ALA A 95 3.40 -24.89 11.87
CA ALA A 95 3.13 -26.18 11.25
C ALA A 95 4.26 -26.59 10.28
N LEU A 96 4.78 -25.65 9.48
CA LEU A 96 5.93 -25.87 8.61
C LEU A 96 7.17 -26.26 9.43
N MET A 97 7.49 -25.50 10.48
CA MET A 97 8.62 -25.77 11.36
C MET A 97 8.52 -27.17 12.02
N LYS A 98 7.32 -27.53 12.49
CA LYS A 98 7.03 -28.84 13.08
C LYS A 98 7.13 -29.98 12.06
N HIS A 99 6.77 -29.74 10.81
CA HIS A 99 6.94 -30.71 9.73
C HIS A 99 8.43 -30.96 9.48
N LEU A 100 9.22 -29.90 9.34
CA LEU A 100 10.63 -29.97 8.98
C LEU A 100 11.53 -30.47 10.11
N SER A 101 11.18 -30.20 11.38
CA SER A 101 11.95 -30.66 12.54
C SER A 101 12.05 -32.19 12.68
N LYS A 102 11.19 -32.93 11.95
CA LYS A 102 11.25 -34.39 11.84
C LYS A 102 12.44 -34.87 11.01
N LYS A 103 12.84 -34.09 9.99
CA LYS A 103 13.90 -34.43 9.03
C LYS A 103 15.18 -33.64 9.28
N TYR A 104 15.07 -32.40 9.75
CA TYR A 104 16.20 -31.47 9.86
C TYR A 104 16.31 -30.85 11.24
N ARG A 105 17.53 -30.44 11.59
CA ARG A 105 17.81 -29.57 12.73
C ARG A 105 18.38 -28.27 12.19
N PHE A 106 17.75 -27.15 12.52
CA PHE A 106 18.18 -25.84 12.06
C PHE A 106 17.76 -24.75 13.03
N SER A 107 18.52 -23.66 13.02
CA SER A 107 18.21 -22.41 13.67
C SER A 107 18.50 -21.28 12.69
N PHE A 108 17.76 -20.19 12.81
CA PHE A 108 17.97 -19.01 12.00
C PHE A 108 17.98 -17.80 12.93
N SER A 109 18.91 -16.88 12.67
CA SER A 109 18.90 -15.53 13.22
C SER A 109 18.79 -14.60 12.02
N GLN A 110 17.59 -14.07 11.78
CA GLN A 110 17.30 -13.17 10.68
C GLN A 110 16.41 -12.05 11.20
N ASP A 111 16.59 -10.85 10.64
CA ASP A 111 15.68 -9.74 10.87
C ASP A 111 14.50 -9.88 9.89
N TRP A 112 13.42 -10.50 10.37
CA TRP A 112 12.23 -10.72 9.55
C TRP A 112 11.51 -9.42 9.20
N TYR A 113 11.66 -8.38 10.02
CA TYR A 113 11.08 -7.08 9.77
C TYR A 113 11.79 -6.40 8.59
N GLU A 114 13.14 -6.40 8.61
CA GLU A 114 13.93 -5.85 7.51
C GLU A 114 13.68 -6.62 6.20
N LEU A 115 13.66 -7.96 6.24
CA LEU A 115 13.32 -8.78 5.07
C LEU A 115 11.89 -8.48 4.54
N GLY A 116 10.94 -8.22 5.44
CA GLY A 116 9.60 -7.78 5.09
C GLY A 116 9.59 -6.44 4.35
N LYS A 117 10.34 -5.45 4.87
CA LYS A 117 10.53 -4.14 4.22
C LYS A 117 11.12 -4.27 2.83
N CYS A 118 12.25 -4.97 2.69
CA CYS A 118 12.90 -5.14 1.39
C CYS A 118 11.97 -5.82 0.37
N HIS A 119 11.24 -6.85 0.78
CA HIS A 119 10.32 -7.56 -0.11
C HIS A 119 9.13 -6.68 -0.53
N LEU A 120 8.59 -5.86 0.39
CA LEU A 120 7.56 -4.88 0.05
C LEU A 120 8.09 -3.83 -0.93
N THR A 121 9.28 -3.28 -0.70
CA THR A 121 9.94 -2.33 -1.61
C THR A 121 10.11 -2.90 -3.01
N GLU A 122 10.58 -4.14 -3.13
CA GLU A 122 10.70 -4.84 -4.41
C GLU A 122 9.33 -5.00 -5.09
N TYR A 123 8.32 -5.44 -4.34
CA TYR A 123 6.96 -5.61 -4.84
C TYR A 123 6.38 -4.30 -5.39
N LEU A 124 6.49 -3.21 -4.62
CA LEU A 124 6.04 -1.88 -5.03
C LEU A 124 6.86 -1.35 -6.22
N GLY A 125 8.18 -1.59 -6.23
CA GLY A 125 9.04 -1.23 -7.36
C GLY A 125 8.59 -1.90 -8.66
N ASN A 126 8.14 -3.15 -8.57
CA ASN A 126 7.59 -3.90 -9.71
C ASN A 126 6.28 -3.29 -10.24
N ILE A 127 5.45 -2.71 -9.37
CA ILE A 127 4.25 -1.95 -9.75
C ILE A 127 4.65 -0.66 -10.48
N MET A 128 5.58 0.11 -9.90
CA MET A 128 6.05 1.36 -10.51
C MET A 128 6.69 1.13 -11.90
N ARG A 129 7.43 0.03 -12.07
CA ARG A 129 8.00 -0.38 -13.37
C ARG A 129 6.95 -0.66 -14.45
N LYS A 130 5.70 -0.91 -14.07
CA LYS A 130 4.55 -1.03 -14.99
C LYS A 130 3.88 0.31 -15.26
N PHE A 131 4.58 1.42 -15.02
CA PHE A 131 4.10 2.79 -15.16
C PHE A 131 2.95 3.15 -14.21
N ARG A 132 2.66 2.39 -13.16
CA ARG A 132 1.58 2.73 -12.22
C ARG A 132 2.07 3.58 -11.06
N GLN A 133 1.37 4.67 -10.80
CA GLN A 133 1.67 5.56 -9.69
C GLN A 133 1.13 5.02 -8.36
N LEU A 134 1.82 5.33 -7.27
CA LEU A 134 1.40 4.99 -5.92
C LEU A 134 1.08 6.27 -5.14
N ALA A 135 -0.14 6.38 -4.64
CA ALA A 135 -0.58 7.53 -3.84
C ALA A 135 -0.77 7.12 -2.38
N TYR A 136 -0.23 7.90 -1.44
CA TYR A 136 -0.50 7.71 -0.02
C TYR A 136 -1.44 8.78 0.51
N VAL A 137 -2.26 8.40 1.49
CA VAL A 137 -3.17 9.28 2.22
C VAL A 137 -3.12 8.92 3.70
N THR A 138 -2.63 9.83 4.54
CA THR A 138 -2.63 9.70 6.00
C THR A 138 -3.87 10.37 6.58
N VAL A 139 -4.56 9.66 7.47
CA VAL A 139 -5.84 10.09 8.03
C VAL A 139 -5.73 10.29 9.54
N SER A 140 -6.46 11.27 10.07
CA SER A 140 -6.69 11.47 11.50
C SER A 140 -8.16 11.32 11.86
N ILE A 141 -8.44 10.91 13.10
CA ILE A 141 -9.76 10.95 13.73
C ILE A 141 -9.65 11.83 14.98
N ASN A 142 -10.49 12.87 15.08
CA ASN A 142 -10.44 13.87 16.15
C ASN A 142 -9.01 14.40 16.38
N SER A 143 -8.34 14.77 15.27
CA SER A 143 -6.96 15.26 15.22
C SER A 143 -5.88 14.27 15.66
N ARG A 144 -6.21 13.00 15.91
CA ARG A 144 -5.25 11.93 16.19
C ARG A 144 -4.99 11.13 14.92
N VAL A 145 -3.75 11.12 14.45
CA VAL A 145 -3.34 10.34 13.28
C VAL A 145 -3.57 8.84 13.56
N ILE A 146 -4.33 8.18 12.69
CA ILE A 146 -4.65 6.76 12.84
C ILE A 146 -3.77 5.87 11.95
N GLY A 147 -3.22 6.41 10.86
CA GLY A 147 -2.30 5.72 9.95
C GLY A 147 -2.43 6.18 8.50
N ALA A 148 -1.73 5.49 7.60
CA ALA A 148 -1.71 5.77 6.17
C ALA A 148 -2.36 4.65 5.35
N MET A 149 -3.06 5.05 4.29
CA MET A 149 -3.54 4.18 3.22
C MET A 149 -2.66 4.40 1.99
N LEU A 150 -2.27 3.32 1.32
CA LEU A 150 -1.53 3.35 0.06
C LEU A 150 -2.41 2.82 -1.05
N PHE A 151 -2.46 3.54 -2.17
CA PHE A 151 -3.26 3.23 -3.34
C PHE A 151 -2.36 3.02 -4.56
N GLU A 152 -2.65 1.97 -5.32
CA GLU A 152 -2.16 1.82 -6.69
C GLU A 152 -3.15 2.53 -7.62
N LEU A 153 -2.64 3.41 -8.48
CA LEU A 153 -3.42 4.12 -9.48
C LEU A 153 -3.26 3.44 -10.84
N TYR A 154 -4.37 3.29 -11.57
CA TYR A 154 -4.41 2.67 -12.89
C TYR A 154 -4.24 3.68 -14.01
N ASN A 155 -3.17 4.49 -13.95
CA ASN A 155 -2.93 5.53 -14.94
C ASN A 155 -2.58 4.98 -16.33
N ASP A 156 -2.34 3.69 -16.46
CA ASP A 156 -2.28 2.94 -17.73
C ASP A 156 -3.66 2.75 -18.37
N LEU A 157 -4.74 2.83 -17.58
CA LEU A 157 -6.12 2.58 -18.01
C LEU A 157 -7.00 3.84 -17.98
N VAL A 158 -6.83 4.69 -16.95
CA VAL A 158 -7.59 5.92 -16.73
C VAL A 158 -6.69 7.10 -16.30
N PRO A 159 -5.72 7.50 -17.15
CA PRO A 159 -4.72 8.53 -16.84
C PRO A 159 -5.30 9.84 -16.33
N LEU A 160 -6.42 10.33 -16.89
CA LEU A 160 -6.96 11.65 -16.52
C LEU A 160 -7.50 11.65 -15.09
N ALA A 161 -8.18 10.57 -14.69
CA ALA A 161 -8.68 10.42 -13.32
C ALA A 161 -7.51 10.30 -12.33
N CYS A 162 -6.51 9.48 -12.66
CA CYS A 162 -5.33 9.29 -11.82
C CYS A 162 -4.53 10.59 -11.65
N GLU A 163 -4.29 11.33 -12.74
CA GLU A 163 -3.53 12.58 -12.72
C GLU A 163 -4.23 13.63 -11.85
N ASN A 164 -5.55 13.78 -11.98
CA ASN A 164 -6.29 14.71 -11.13
C ASN A 164 -6.21 14.32 -9.65
N PHE A 165 -6.40 13.03 -9.33
CA PHE A 165 -6.28 12.57 -7.95
C PHE A 165 -4.87 12.85 -7.39
N MET A 166 -3.83 12.50 -8.15
CA MET A 166 -2.44 12.68 -7.74
C MET A 166 -2.05 14.16 -7.59
N LEU A 167 -2.50 15.02 -8.50
CA LEU A 167 -2.31 16.47 -8.39
C LEU A 167 -2.87 16.98 -7.06
N ARG A 168 -4.10 16.58 -6.69
CA ARG A 168 -4.72 16.98 -5.43
C ARG A 168 -4.02 16.39 -4.21
N CYS A 169 -3.46 15.19 -4.31
CA CYS A 169 -2.60 14.65 -3.25
C CYS A 169 -1.35 15.51 -3.01
N LYS A 170 -0.74 16.08 -4.07
CA LYS A 170 0.51 16.84 -4.00
C LYS A 170 0.34 18.32 -3.61
N LEU A 171 -0.83 18.91 -3.90
CA LEU A 171 -1.08 20.32 -3.63
C LEU A 171 -1.14 20.62 -2.12
N GLN A 172 -0.35 21.59 -1.67
CA GLN A 172 -0.35 22.08 -0.29
C GLN A 172 -1.58 22.95 0.03
N ILE A 173 -2.04 23.72 -0.96
CA ILE A 173 -3.22 24.58 -0.86
C ILE A 173 -4.20 24.16 -1.95
N GLY A 174 -5.47 23.92 -1.59
CA GLY A 174 -6.47 23.43 -2.54
C GLY A 174 -6.23 21.98 -3.01
N GLY A 175 -5.51 21.20 -2.18
CA GLY A 175 -5.33 19.75 -2.31
C GLY A 175 -6.09 18.96 -1.25
N TYR A 176 -5.86 17.65 -1.17
CA TYR A 176 -6.60 16.80 -0.24
C TYR A 176 -6.19 16.96 1.23
N VAL A 177 -5.04 17.57 1.53
CA VAL A 177 -4.65 17.84 2.93
C VAL A 177 -5.64 18.83 3.57
N GLY A 178 -6.21 18.43 4.71
CA GLY A 178 -7.30 19.11 5.41
C GLY A 178 -8.70 18.76 4.90
N ALA A 179 -8.83 17.96 3.84
CA ALA A 179 -10.14 17.56 3.34
C ALA A 179 -10.81 16.54 4.27
N PRO A 180 -12.10 16.71 4.60
CA PRO A 180 -12.82 15.78 5.46
C PRO A 180 -13.26 14.54 4.68
N ILE A 181 -13.24 13.39 5.36
CA ILE A 181 -14.06 12.24 4.98
C ILE A 181 -15.46 12.52 5.53
N HIS A 182 -16.31 13.13 4.71
CA HIS A 182 -17.56 13.75 5.15
C HIS A 182 -18.77 12.81 5.09
N ARG A 183 -18.62 11.61 4.49
CA ARG A 183 -19.72 10.64 4.40
C ARG A 183 -19.21 9.20 4.46
N ILE A 184 -19.90 8.38 5.25
CA ILE A 184 -19.61 6.95 5.45
C ILE A 184 -20.90 6.16 5.28
N VAL A 185 -21.01 5.43 4.16
CA VAL A 185 -22.11 4.51 3.90
C VAL A 185 -21.67 3.11 4.32
N LYS A 186 -22.13 2.64 5.48
CA LYS A 186 -21.83 1.29 6.00
C LYS A 186 -22.22 0.23 4.95
N ASN A 187 -21.36 -0.76 4.73
CA ASN A 187 -21.52 -1.75 3.65
C ASN A 187 -21.66 -1.11 2.24
N GLY A 188 -21.07 0.07 2.05
CA GLY A 188 -21.09 0.81 0.79
C GLY A 188 -19.72 1.40 0.50
N TRP A 189 -19.52 2.67 0.81
CA TRP A 189 -18.29 3.41 0.55
C TRP A 189 -18.05 4.50 1.60
N ILE A 190 -16.80 4.96 1.69
CA ILE A 190 -16.45 6.25 2.31
C ILE A 190 -16.22 7.29 1.22
N GLN A 191 -16.59 8.54 1.46
CA GLN A 191 -16.49 9.62 0.49
C GLN A 191 -15.69 10.79 1.06
N CYS A 192 -14.82 11.36 0.22
CA CYS A 192 -13.89 12.41 0.59
C CYS A 192 -13.72 13.43 -0.56
N GLY A 193 -13.04 14.54 -0.26
CA GLY A 193 -12.84 15.66 -1.18
C GLY A 193 -14.01 16.65 -1.19
N GLY A 194 -13.98 17.61 -2.12
CA GLY A 194 -15.08 18.55 -2.40
C GLY A 194 -15.21 19.75 -1.46
N PHE A 195 -14.91 19.63 -0.17
CA PHE A 195 -14.97 20.78 0.75
C PHE A 195 -13.74 21.69 0.55
N ASN A 196 -13.98 22.95 0.18
CA ASN A 196 -12.97 23.99 -0.09
C ASN A 196 -12.03 23.72 -1.29
N LEU A 197 -12.36 22.76 -2.14
CA LEU A 197 -11.60 22.48 -3.37
C LEU A 197 -12.30 23.13 -4.56
N GLN A 198 -11.55 23.85 -5.39
CA GLN A 198 -12.09 24.38 -6.65
C GLN A 198 -12.62 23.22 -7.49
N GLU A 199 -13.94 23.18 -7.71
CA GLU A 199 -14.55 22.17 -8.55
C GLU A 199 -14.00 22.30 -9.97
N THR A 200 -13.28 21.27 -10.40
CA THR A 200 -12.83 21.11 -11.78
C THR A 200 -13.65 19.96 -12.36
N LYS A 201 -14.46 20.27 -13.35
CA LYS A 201 -15.21 19.26 -14.11
C LYS A 201 -14.23 18.53 -15.01
N MET A 202 -14.27 17.20 -14.97
CA MET A 202 -13.46 16.37 -15.86
C MET A 202 -14.36 15.37 -16.57
N PRO A 203 -14.12 15.06 -17.84
CA PRO A 203 -14.89 14.04 -18.54
C PRO A 203 -14.74 12.68 -17.88
N CYS A 204 -15.80 11.87 -17.92
CA CYS A 204 -15.72 10.45 -17.62
C CYS A 204 -14.92 9.74 -18.72
N GLU A 205 -13.73 9.21 -18.39
CA GLU A 205 -12.81 8.63 -19.37
C GLU A 205 -13.28 7.27 -19.90
N ASN A 206 -13.35 6.26 -19.04
CA ASN A 206 -13.89 4.94 -19.36
C ASN A 206 -14.31 4.20 -18.07
N TYR A 207 -14.85 2.98 -18.23
CA TYR A 207 -15.39 2.15 -17.13
C TYR A 207 -14.78 0.74 -17.13
N VAL A 208 -13.50 0.60 -17.50
CA VAL A 208 -12.83 -0.71 -17.63
C VAL A 208 -12.56 -1.37 -16.27
N VAL A 209 -12.42 -0.57 -15.23
CA VAL A 209 -12.10 -1.04 -13.87
C VAL A 209 -13.41 -1.31 -13.12
N PRO A 210 -13.66 -2.55 -12.68
CA PRO A 210 -14.89 -2.89 -11.95
C PRO A 210 -14.77 -2.61 -10.45
N HIS A 211 -15.88 -2.29 -9.80
CA HIS A 211 -16.02 -2.16 -8.36
C HIS A 211 -16.21 -3.53 -7.70
N ASN A 212 -15.32 -4.48 -7.97
CA ASN A 212 -15.52 -5.89 -7.64
C ASN A 212 -15.04 -6.31 -6.24
N ARG A 213 -14.53 -5.37 -5.44
CA ARG A 213 -13.88 -5.65 -4.15
C ARG A 213 -13.89 -4.47 -3.21
N ARG A 214 -13.44 -4.71 -1.98
CA ARG A 214 -13.16 -3.66 -1.00
C ARG A 214 -11.92 -2.86 -1.40
N GLY A 215 -11.93 -1.56 -1.16
CA GLY A 215 -10.78 -0.69 -1.38
C GLY A 215 -10.66 -0.15 -2.81
N VAL A 216 -11.66 -0.33 -3.68
CA VAL A 216 -11.63 0.28 -5.01
C VAL A 216 -11.78 1.80 -4.85
N LEU A 217 -10.85 2.54 -5.45
CA LEU A 217 -10.81 3.99 -5.46
C LEU A 217 -11.48 4.51 -6.73
N SER A 218 -12.48 5.38 -6.58
CA SER A 218 -13.35 5.80 -7.69
C SER A 218 -13.79 7.25 -7.58
N MET A 219 -13.95 7.92 -8.73
CA MET A 219 -14.35 9.33 -8.79
C MET A 219 -15.84 9.49 -8.52
N CYS A 220 -16.22 10.51 -7.76
CA CYS A 220 -17.61 10.93 -7.69
C CYS A 220 -17.97 11.75 -8.95
N ASN A 221 -19.14 11.48 -9.51
CA ASN A 221 -19.69 12.24 -10.63
C ASN A 221 -20.61 13.37 -10.13
N SER A 222 -20.76 14.39 -10.97
CA SER A 222 -21.84 15.36 -10.84
C SER A 222 -23.18 14.70 -11.19
N ARG A 223 -24.30 15.25 -10.68
CA ARG A 223 -25.68 14.71 -10.82
C ARG A 223 -26.16 14.38 -12.25
N ARG A 224 -25.40 14.71 -13.29
CA ARG A 224 -25.71 14.42 -14.70
C ARG A 224 -24.89 13.27 -15.28
N HIS A 225 -24.02 12.62 -14.50
CA HIS A 225 -23.12 11.54 -14.93
C HIS A 225 -22.17 11.90 -16.10
N ARG A 226 -22.05 13.19 -16.45
CA ARG A 226 -21.21 13.67 -17.55
C ARG A 226 -19.79 14.02 -17.11
N ASP A 227 -19.69 14.61 -15.93
CA ASP A 227 -18.43 15.14 -15.40
C ASP A 227 -18.12 14.53 -14.04
N ASN A 228 -16.89 14.04 -13.87
CA ASN A 228 -16.26 13.76 -12.60
C ASN A 228 -15.97 15.07 -11.83
N THR A 229 -15.93 14.96 -10.51
CA THR A 229 -15.59 16.06 -9.59
C THR A 229 -14.25 15.80 -8.91
N THR A 230 -13.82 16.70 -8.00
CA THR A 230 -12.64 16.48 -7.15
C THR A 230 -12.92 15.52 -5.98
N GLN A 231 -14.19 15.14 -5.77
CA GLN A 231 -14.57 14.16 -4.78
C GLN A 231 -14.28 12.74 -5.28
N PHE A 232 -13.89 11.87 -4.35
CA PHE A 232 -13.66 10.46 -4.60
C PHE A 232 -14.29 9.63 -3.49
N PHE A 233 -14.45 8.35 -3.77
CA PHE A 233 -14.87 7.37 -2.78
C PHE A 233 -14.00 6.12 -2.80
N ILE A 234 -14.01 5.43 -1.66
CA ILE A 234 -13.34 4.15 -1.47
C ILE A 234 -14.40 3.12 -1.08
N THR A 235 -14.52 2.03 -1.84
CA THR A 235 -15.51 0.99 -1.57
C THR A 235 -15.18 0.24 -0.28
N LEU A 236 -16.21 -0.07 0.51
CA LEU A 236 -16.11 -0.91 1.71
C LEU A 236 -16.46 -2.38 1.42
N VAL A 237 -17.18 -2.62 0.33
CA VAL A 237 -17.60 -3.94 -0.18
C VAL A 237 -17.58 -3.95 -1.71
N PRO A 238 -17.62 -5.11 -2.38
CA PRO A 238 -17.93 -5.19 -3.81
C PRO A 238 -19.24 -4.44 -4.12
N ALA A 239 -19.20 -3.55 -5.11
CA ALA A 239 -20.27 -2.63 -5.46
C ALA A 239 -20.53 -2.59 -6.98
N SER A 240 -20.78 -3.75 -7.60
CA SER A 240 -20.94 -3.86 -9.07
C SER A 240 -22.08 -3.01 -9.64
N TRP A 241 -23.05 -2.57 -8.83
CA TRP A 241 -24.07 -1.62 -9.26
C TRP A 241 -23.52 -0.22 -9.58
N MET A 242 -22.28 0.08 -9.17
CA MET A 242 -21.56 1.31 -9.52
C MET A 242 -20.81 1.22 -10.85
N ASP A 243 -20.65 0.01 -11.40
CA ASP A 243 -20.00 -0.20 -12.68
C ASP A 243 -20.73 0.57 -13.78
N HIS A 244 -19.97 1.11 -14.74
CA HIS A 244 -20.47 1.96 -15.82
C HIS A 244 -21.11 3.30 -15.41
N ASN A 245 -21.21 3.58 -14.11
CA ASN A 245 -21.76 4.83 -13.57
C ASN A 245 -20.67 5.73 -12.96
N TYR A 246 -19.62 5.12 -12.40
CA TYR A 246 -18.49 5.81 -11.76
C TYR A 246 -17.16 5.30 -12.33
N VAL A 247 -16.21 6.21 -12.49
CA VAL A 247 -14.88 5.88 -13.02
C VAL A 247 -13.99 5.42 -11.86
N ALA A 248 -13.80 4.09 -11.75
CA ALA A 248 -12.80 3.53 -10.86
C ALA A 248 -11.40 3.71 -11.46
N PHE A 249 -10.45 4.15 -10.63
CA PHE A 249 -9.11 4.57 -11.09
C PHE A 249 -7.96 4.10 -10.21
N GLY A 250 -8.25 3.33 -9.16
CA GLY A 250 -7.21 2.72 -8.35
C GLY A 250 -7.75 1.71 -7.37
N GLN A 251 -6.83 1.17 -6.56
CA GLN A 251 -7.14 0.20 -5.51
C GLN A 251 -6.29 0.47 -4.27
N LEU A 252 -6.87 0.26 -3.10
CA LEU A 252 -6.14 0.18 -1.84
C LEU A 252 -5.22 -1.04 -1.87
N ILE A 253 -3.93 -0.81 -1.69
CA ILE A 253 -2.91 -1.84 -1.60
C ILE A 253 -2.34 -1.99 -0.19
N GLN A 254 -2.44 -0.96 0.67
CA GLN A 254 -2.03 -1.04 2.08
C GLN A 254 -2.89 -0.12 2.95
N GLY A 255 -3.02 -0.40 4.24
CA GLY A 255 -3.90 0.35 5.15
C GLY A 255 -5.34 -0.16 5.26
N ALA A 256 -5.59 -1.46 5.08
CA ALA A 256 -6.92 -2.08 5.21
C ALA A 256 -7.54 -1.84 6.59
N GLU A 257 -6.72 -1.90 7.64
CA GLU A 257 -7.07 -1.62 9.03
C GLU A 257 -7.43 -0.15 9.26
N ILE A 258 -6.82 0.77 8.52
CA ILE A 258 -7.16 2.20 8.56
C ILE A 258 -8.52 2.42 7.95
N LEU A 259 -8.78 1.83 6.76
CA LEU A 259 -10.08 1.87 6.11
C LEU A 259 -11.18 1.28 7.01
N LYS A 260 -10.89 0.18 7.71
CA LYS A 260 -11.80 -0.45 8.69
C LYS A 260 -12.09 0.48 9.88
N ARG A 261 -11.06 1.12 10.46
CA ARG A 261 -11.26 2.08 11.57
C ARG A 261 -12.14 3.26 11.16
N ILE A 262 -11.95 3.79 9.96
CA ILE A 262 -12.82 4.85 9.41
C ILE A 262 -14.24 4.31 9.26
N GLU A 263 -14.41 3.13 8.66
CA GLU A 263 -15.72 2.48 8.51
C GLU A 263 -16.43 2.26 9.85
N GLU A 264 -15.73 2.05 10.96
CA GLU A 264 -16.32 1.80 12.28
C GLU A 264 -16.85 3.07 12.96
N VAL A 265 -16.41 4.26 12.53
CA VAL A 265 -16.84 5.54 13.13
C VAL A 265 -18.37 5.69 13.10
N PRO A 266 -19.03 6.00 14.23
CA PRO A 266 -20.47 6.20 14.26
C PRO A 266 -20.91 7.32 13.33
N THR A 267 -22.03 7.12 12.63
CA THR A 267 -22.60 8.14 11.72
C THR A 267 -23.94 8.64 12.23
N ASP A 268 -24.36 9.80 11.74
CA ASP A 268 -25.72 10.30 11.90
C ASP A 268 -26.68 9.73 10.82
N TYR A 269 -27.92 10.23 10.80
CA TYR A 269 -28.94 9.83 9.82
C TYR A 269 -28.60 10.24 8.38
N GLN A 270 -27.73 11.25 8.19
CA GLN A 270 -27.26 11.71 6.89
C GLN A 270 -25.99 10.99 6.43
N GLN A 271 -25.55 9.98 7.19
CA GLN A 271 -24.31 9.23 6.96
C GLN A 271 -23.05 10.08 7.16
N ALA A 272 -23.16 11.23 7.82
CA ALA A 272 -22.01 12.03 8.22
C ALA A 272 -21.37 11.40 9.48
N PRO A 273 -20.04 11.28 9.57
CA PRO A 273 -19.37 10.77 10.76
C PRO A 273 -19.57 11.72 11.95
N LYS A 274 -19.71 11.15 13.14
CA LYS A 274 -19.82 11.92 14.39
C LYS A 274 -18.48 12.47 14.87
N ASP A 275 -17.40 11.76 14.56
CA ASP A 275 -16.03 12.19 14.82
C ASP A 275 -15.48 12.91 13.59
N SER A 276 -14.64 13.94 13.78
CA SER A 276 -13.98 14.58 12.63
C SER A 276 -12.95 13.63 12.05
N ILE A 277 -13.02 13.38 10.74
CA ILE A 277 -12.07 12.54 10.02
C ILE A 277 -11.48 13.35 8.88
N GLU A 278 -10.16 13.52 8.88
CA GLU A 278 -9.48 14.42 7.96
C GLU A 278 -8.23 13.76 7.36
N ILE A 279 -7.94 14.10 6.11
CA ILE A 279 -6.66 13.78 5.49
C ILE A 279 -5.61 14.75 6.03
N CYS A 280 -4.63 14.27 6.79
CA CYS A 280 -3.59 15.12 7.37
C CYS A 280 -2.30 15.16 6.53
N LYS A 281 -2.06 14.15 5.68
CA LYS A 281 -0.97 14.14 4.69
C LYS A 281 -1.41 13.36 3.46
N ALA A 282 -0.95 13.76 2.28
CA ALA A 282 -1.13 13.02 1.05
C ALA A 282 0.03 13.29 0.09
N GLY A 283 0.26 12.39 -0.86
CA GLY A 283 1.28 12.57 -1.87
C GLY A 283 1.53 11.34 -2.73
N GLU A 284 2.53 11.44 -3.60
CA GLU A 284 3.04 10.30 -4.35
C GLU A 284 4.11 9.57 -3.53
N LEU A 285 4.04 8.25 -3.50
CA LEU A 285 5.15 7.41 -3.07
C LEU A 285 6.07 7.21 -4.27
N VAL A 286 7.28 7.76 -4.18
CA VAL A 286 8.34 7.58 -5.18
C VAL A 286 9.52 6.91 -4.48
N PHE A 287 10.09 5.87 -5.09
CA PHE A 287 11.43 5.44 -4.72
C PHE A 287 12.39 6.46 -5.29
N ASN A 288 13.02 7.27 -4.45
CA ASN A 288 14.01 8.23 -4.92
C ASN A 288 15.04 7.45 -5.75
N PRO A 289 15.15 7.70 -7.07
CA PRO A 289 16.29 7.19 -7.79
C PRO A 289 17.52 7.85 -7.15
N PRO A 290 18.63 7.11 -6.98
CA PRO A 290 19.90 7.78 -6.73
C PRO A 290 20.08 8.87 -7.82
N PRO A 291 20.39 10.14 -7.46
CA PRO A 291 20.76 11.16 -8.45
C PRO A 291 21.68 10.62 -9.55
N ASP A 292 21.57 11.14 -10.77
CA ASP A 292 22.34 10.62 -11.92
C ASP A 292 23.87 10.78 -11.79
N PHE A 293 24.31 11.64 -10.86
CA PHE A 293 25.71 11.77 -10.44
C PHE A 293 25.79 11.73 -8.93
N ILE A 294 26.13 10.56 -8.41
CA ILE A 294 26.48 10.40 -7.01
C ILE A 294 27.91 9.88 -6.97
N SER A 295 28.79 10.60 -6.28
CA SER A 295 30.12 10.07 -5.93
C SER A 295 29.99 8.76 -5.13
N GLU A 296 30.95 7.83 -5.19
CA GLU A 296 30.84 6.56 -4.43
C GLU A 296 30.57 6.80 -2.92
N GLU A 297 31.16 7.86 -2.34
CA GLU A 297 30.92 8.26 -0.95
C GLU A 297 29.50 8.80 -0.67
N GLU A 298 28.86 9.44 -1.64
CA GLU A 298 27.47 9.84 -1.52
C GLU A 298 26.52 8.67 -1.83
N PHE A 299 26.95 7.67 -2.63
CA PHE A 299 26.14 6.49 -2.95
C PHE A 299 25.98 5.61 -1.72
N ASP A 300 27.05 5.43 -0.94
CA ASP A 300 26.98 4.79 0.37
C ASP A 300 26.04 5.56 1.32
N LYS A 301 26.05 6.90 1.29
CA LYS A 301 25.07 7.70 2.07
C LYS A 301 23.63 7.50 1.59
N PHE A 302 23.39 7.37 0.28
CA PHE A 302 22.06 7.10 -0.29
C PHE A 302 21.54 5.68 0.02
N GLN A 303 22.43 4.67 0.06
CA GLN A 303 22.09 3.34 0.58
C GLN A 303 21.69 3.38 2.06
N HIS A 304 22.22 4.34 2.81
CA HIS A 304 21.91 4.58 4.22
C HIS A 304 20.77 5.58 4.46
N ILE A 305 20.12 6.13 3.42
CA ILE A 305 18.88 6.88 3.59
C ILE A 305 17.76 5.89 3.86
N GLU A 306 17.51 5.71 5.15
CA GLU A 306 16.34 5.10 5.74
C GLU A 306 15.04 5.40 4.93
N PRO A 307 14.50 4.45 4.13
CA PRO A 307 13.20 4.58 3.47
C PRO A 307 12.01 4.57 4.46
N THR A 308 12.30 4.79 5.74
CA THR A 308 11.62 4.08 6.81
C THR A 308 10.43 4.81 7.37
N THR A 309 10.34 6.14 7.33
CA THR A 309 9.17 6.80 7.98
C THR A 309 7.82 6.43 7.34
N LEU A 310 7.73 6.43 6.01
CA LEU A 310 6.48 6.06 5.34
C LEU A 310 6.34 4.53 5.26
N LEU A 311 7.41 3.79 4.96
CA LEU A 311 7.35 2.33 4.86
C LEU A 311 7.07 1.68 6.23
N ASP A 312 7.71 2.15 7.31
CA ASP A 312 7.41 1.73 8.68
C ASP A 312 6.00 2.14 9.10
N SER A 313 5.53 3.33 8.69
CA SER A 313 4.14 3.73 8.94
C SER A 313 3.13 2.85 8.21
N LEU A 314 3.50 2.29 7.06
CA LEU A 314 2.67 1.39 6.28
C LEU A 314 2.69 -0.05 6.84
N ILE A 315 3.84 -0.50 7.34
CA ILE A 315 4.03 -1.85 7.88
C ILE A 315 3.52 -1.97 9.33
N GLY A 316 3.55 -0.86 10.08
CA GLY A 316 3.23 -0.83 11.50
C GLY A 316 4.38 -1.38 12.36
N PRO A 317 4.36 -1.16 13.69
CA PRO A 317 5.36 -1.72 14.59
C PRO A 317 5.30 -3.27 14.59
N PRO A 318 6.42 -3.96 14.87
CA PRO A 318 6.43 -5.41 14.98
C PRO A 318 5.42 -5.88 16.04
N MET A 319 4.57 -6.85 15.68
CA MET A 319 3.63 -7.44 16.65
C MET A 319 4.43 -8.23 17.70
N GLY A 320 4.61 -7.65 18.88
CA GLY A 320 5.30 -8.31 20.00
C GLY A 320 5.68 -7.40 21.17
N THR A 321 5.70 -6.08 21.00
CA THR A 321 6.00 -5.17 22.11
C THR A 321 4.71 -4.67 22.75
N SER A 322 4.28 -5.36 23.82
CA SER A 322 3.39 -4.76 24.80
C SER A 322 4.15 -3.67 25.54
N ASP A 323 4.14 -2.44 25.03
CA ASP A 323 4.47 -1.29 25.87
C ASP A 323 3.68 -0.05 25.45
N SER A 324 2.75 0.28 26.33
CA SER A 324 2.00 1.51 26.41
C SER A 324 2.92 2.67 26.78
N THR A 325 3.70 3.21 25.84
CA THR A 325 4.15 4.61 25.90
C THR A 325 4.42 5.11 24.49
N PHE A 326 3.42 5.78 23.93
CA PHE A 326 3.55 6.58 22.72
C PHE A 326 4.55 7.71 23.01
N SER A 327 5.81 7.55 22.62
CA SER A 327 6.79 8.63 22.73
C SER A 327 6.52 9.66 21.63
N MET A 328 5.57 10.55 21.93
CA MET A 328 5.11 11.69 21.13
C MET A 328 6.24 12.69 20.81
N SER A 329 7.42 12.56 21.43
CA SER A 329 8.50 13.55 21.36
C SER A 329 9.26 13.56 20.03
N LYS A 330 9.35 12.45 19.29
CA LYS A 330 10.06 12.44 17.99
C LYS A 330 9.19 12.91 16.80
N PHE A 331 7.87 12.78 16.87
CA PHE A 331 6.95 13.30 15.85
C PHE A 331 6.77 14.83 15.98
N LEU A 332 6.81 15.36 17.21
CA LEU A 332 6.69 16.80 17.50
C LEU A 332 7.98 17.61 17.28
N MET A 333 9.16 16.97 17.19
CA MET A 333 10.44 17.67 17.05
C MET A 333 10.88 17.97 15.61
N GLY A 334 10.06 17.71 14.59
CA GLY A 334 10.35 18.19 13.22
C GLY A 334 11.67 17.68 12.61
N LEU A 335 12.19 16.54 13.07
CA LEU A 335 13.46 15.96 12.60
C LEU A 335 13.34 15.18 11.27
N TYR A 336 12.16 15.14 10.67
CA TYR A 336 11.97 14.76 9.27
C TYR A 336 11.41 15.96 8.50
N GLY A 337 12.29 16.92 8.23
CA GLY A 337 12.04 17.91 7.21
C GLY A 337 12.25 17.27 5.84
N LEU A 338 11.22 17.35 4.99
CA LEU A 338 11.49 17.59 3.57
C LEU A 338 12.31 18.89 3.54
N LYS A 339 13.59 18.79 3.22
CA LYS A 339 14.39 19.95 2.86
C LYS A 339 13.79 20.51 1.57
N THR A 340 12.86 21.46 1.72
CA THR A 340 12.64 22.48 0.72
C THR A 340 13.91 23.34 0.69
N ASP A 341 14.90 22.97 -0.13
CA ASP A 341 15.95 23.90 -0.53
C ASP A 341 15.37 24.84 -1.63
N ILE A 342 14.49 25.76 -1.20
CA ILE A 342 14.04 26.91 -2.01
C ILE A 342 15.05 28.05 -1.80
N GLN A 343 16.32 27.83 -2.16
CA GLN A 343 17.29 28.94 -2.31
C GLN A 343 18.21 28.85 -3.53
N ASN A 344 18.16 27.78 -4.35
CA ASN A 344 18.98 27.69 -5.57
C ASN A 344 18.21 27.72 -6.90
N TYR A 345 16.93 28.11 -6.90
CA TYR A 345 16.14 28.34 -8.12
C TYR A 345 15.36 29.66 -8.06
N LEU A 346 16.02 30.74 -7.65
CA LEU A 346 15.59 32.06 -8.10
C LEU A 346 16.17 32.30 -9.51
N PRO A 347 15.34 32.53 -10.54
CA PRO A 347 15.84 33.08 -11.79
C PRO A 347 16.48 34.44 -11.49
N VAL A 348 17.62 34.67 -12.14
CA VAL A 348 18.28 35.97 -12.28
C VAL A 348 17.21 37.05 -12.49
N SER A 349 17.34 38.15 -11.76
CA SER A 349 16.50 39.34 -11.79
C SER A 349 15.91 39.62 -13.18
N PRO A 350 14.60 39.87 -13.31
CA PRO A 350 14.04 40.28 -14.60
C PRO A 350 14.64 41.62 -15.03
N PRO A 351 14.86 41.85 -16.34
CA PRO A 351 15.27 43.16 -16.83
C PRO A 351 14.22 44.20 -16.44
N GLN A 352 14.69 45.34 -15.92
CA GLN A 352 13.87 46.50 -15.65
C GLN A 352 13.17 46.95 -16.93
N TYR A 353 11.87 46.70 -17.04
CA TYR A 353 11.03 47.43 -17.97
C TYR A 353 10.68 48.77 -17.33
N VAL A 354 11.22 49.84 -17.92
CA VAL A 354 10.82 51.22 -17.67
C VAL A 354 9.36 51.37 -18.07
N LEU A 355 8.48 51.61 -17.11
CA LEU A 355 7.15 52.13 -17.38
C LEU A 355 7.30 53.57 -17.86
N GLN A 356 7.04 53.82 -19.15
CA GLN A 356 6.63 55.15 -19.59
C GLN A 356 5.17 55.33 -19.16
N GLU A 357 4.97 56.24 -18.21
CA GLU A 357 3.68 56.90 -18.02
C GLU A 357 3.36 57.69 -19.29
N GLU A 358 2.28 57.36 -19.99
CA GLU A 358 1.56 58.33 -20.82
C GLU A 358 0.12 57.84 -21.07
N ASP A 359 -0.80 58.70 -20.64
CA ASP A 359 -2.16 58.91 -21.12
C ASP A 359 -3.22 57.80 -21.05
N TYR A 360 -4.02 57.86 -19.97
CA TYR A 360 -5.47 57.68 -20.09
C TYR A 360 -6.23 58.68 -19.21
N ASN A 361 -6.13 59.95 -19.57
CA ASN A 361 -7.20 60.92 -19.38
C ASN A 361 -7.89 61.11 -20.73
N LEU A 362 -9.20 60.85 -20.81
CA LEU A 362 -10.22 61.61 -21.55
C LEU A 362 -11.38 60.74 -22.05
N ARG A 363 -12.58 61.08 -21.55
CA ARG A 363 -13.91 61.04 -22.22
C ARG A 363 -14.53 59.65 -22.37
N GLN A 364 -15.77 59.39 -21.98
CA GLN A 364 -16.93 60.20 -21.58
C GLN A 364 -17.85 59.33 -20.72
#